data_AF-A0AAT9HHX8-F1
#
_entry.id   AF-A0AAT9HHX8-F1
#
_cell.length_a   1.000
_cell.length_b   1.000
_cell.length_c   1.000
_cell.angle_alpha   90.00
_cell.angle_beta   90.00
_cell.angle_gamma   90.00
#
_symmetry.space_group_name_H-M   'P 1'
#
loop_
_entity.id
_entity.type
_entity.pdbx_description
1 polymer ?
#
loop_
_entity_poly.entity_id
_entity_poly.type
_entity_poly.pdbx_seq_one_letter_code
_entity_poly.pdbx_strand_id
1 'polypeptide(L)' 'MNGWMTSPGHKANILNCAFKEIGVGLAQPGGYWTQNFGTAR' A
#
# COMPACT_ATOMS: atom_id res chain seq x y z
N MET A 1 1.05 -8.17 5.43
CA MET A 1 1.05 -6.93 6.23
C MET A 1 2.32 -6.74 7.06
N ASN A 2 2.77 -7.73 7.85
CA ASN A 2 3.97 -7.58 8.69
C ASN A 2 5.20 -7.06 7.91
N GLY A 3 5.52 -7.68 6.75
CA GLY A 3 6.66 -7.26 5.93
C GLY A 3 6.62 -5.79 5.45
N TRP A 4 5.45 -5.27 5.11
CA TRP A 4 5.29 -3.84 4.76
C TRP A 4 5.41 -2.95 5.99
N MET A 5 4.83 -3.34 7.12
CA MET A 5 4.89 -2.56 8.36
C MET A 5 6.29 -2.54 9.00
N THR A 6 7.13 -3.54 8.73
CA THR A 6 8.53 -3.57 9.17
C THR A 6 9.49 -2.85 8.22
N SER A 7 9.04 -2.46 7.02
CA SER A 7 9.84 -1.71 6.06
C SER A 7 9.58 -0.20 6.19
N PRO A 8 10.58 0.64 6.52
CA PRO A 8 10.36 2.06 6.76
C PRO A 8 9.68 2.80 5.60
N GLY A 9 10.09 2.54 4.36
CA GLY A 9 9.51 3.19 3.17
C GLY A 9 8.06 2.80 2.93
N HIS A 10 7.72 1.51 3.07
CA HIS A 10 6.33 1.06 2.91
C HIS A 10 5.44 1.55 4.06
N LYS A 11 5.93 1.46 5.30
CA LYS A 11 5.22 1.97 6.48
C LYS A 11 4.91 3.47 6.35
N ALA A 12 5.84 4.26 5.81
CA ALA A 12 5.64 5.69 5.59
C ALA A 12 4.45 5.96 4.66
N ASN A 13 4.28 5.18 3.58
CA ASN A 13 3.11 5.31 2.71
C ASN A 13 1.81 4.87 3.41
N ILE A 14 1.84 3.74 4.13
CA ILE A 14 0.65 3.17 4.81
C ILE A 14 0.11 4.10 5.91
N LEU A 15 1.00 4.77 6.65
CA LEU A 15 0.63 5.65 7.77
C LEU A 15 0.49 7.12 7.37
N ASN A 16 0.60 7.44 6.08
CA ASN A 16 0.49 8.82 5.63
C ASN A 16 -0.98 9.28 5.55
N CYS A 17 -1.39 10.11 6.50
CA CYS A 17 -2.74 10.68 6.59
C CYS A 17 -3.13 11.59 5.40
N ALA A 18 -2.19 11.98 4.54
CA ALA A 18 -2.48 12.77 3.34
C ALA A 18 -3.23 11.95 2.27
N PHE A 19 -3.02 10.63 2.22
CA PHE A 19 -3.80 9.77 1.34
C PHE A 19 -5.22 9.58 1.88
N LYS A 20 -6.19 9.61 0.98
CA LYS A 20 -7.63 9.48 1.27
C LYS A 20 -8.26 8.27 0.57
N GLU A 21 -7.53 7.68 -0.37
CA GLU A 21 -7.99 6.58 -1.20
C GLU A 21 -6.92 5.48 -1.25
N ILE A 22 -7.37 4.23 -1.34
CA ILE A 22 -6.51 3.07 -1.53
C ILE A 22 -7.10 2.12 -2.56
N GLY A 23 -6.27 1.71 -3.51
CA GLY A 23 -6.53 0.55 -4.37
C GLY A 23 -5.69 -0.64 -3.91
N VAL A 24 -6.30 -1.82 -3.84
CA VAL A 24 -5.60 -3.07 -3.48
C VAL A 24 -5.82 -4.09 -4.59
N GLY A 25 -4.73 -4.71 -5.04
CA GLY A 25 -4.76 -5.72 -6.10
C GLY A 25 -3.94 -6.95 -5.74
N LEU A 26 -4.40 -8.11 -6.20
CA LEU A 26 -3.72 -9.39 -6.14
C LEU A 26 -3.59 -9.97 -7.55
N ALA A 27 -2.37 -10.13 -8.03
CA ALA A 27 -2.12 -10.81 -9.31
C ALA A 27 -1.87 -12.31 -9.11
N GLN A 28 -2.44 -13.11 -10.01
CA GLN A 28 -2.28 -14.56 -10.07
C GLN A 28 -1.85 -15.03 -11.47
N PRO A 29 -1.04 -16.10 -11.59
CA PRO A 29 -0.43 -16.86 -10.48
C PRO A 29 0.71 -16.09 -9.80
N GLY A 30 1.11 -16.50 -8.58
CA GLY A 30 2.27 -15.96 -7.87
C GLY A 30 1.96 -15.07 -6.66
N GLY A 31 0.71 -14.65 -6.49
CA GLY A 31 0.28 -13.99 -5.25
C GLY A 31 0.91 -12.63 -5.02
N TYR A 32 1.15 -11.86 -6.08
CA TYR A 32 1.75 -10.53 -5.99
C TYR A 32 0.70 -9.52 -5.52
N TRP A 33 0.98 -8.89 -4.38
CA TRP A 33 0.11 -7.87 -3.79
C TRP A 33 0.62 -6.46 -4.08
N THR A 34 -0.30 -5.57 -4.43
CA THR A 34 -0.03 -4.13 -4.59
C THR A 34 -1.03 -3.32 -3.78
N GLN A 35 -0.51 -2.26 -3.14
CA GLN A 35 -1.31 -1.18 -2.57
C GLN A 35 -0.92 0.12 -3.26
N ASN A 36 -1.88 0.83 -3.82
CA ASN A 36 -1.67 2.16 -4.40
C ASN A 36 -2.45 3.18 -3.58
N PHE A 37 -1.77 4.22 -3.11
CA PHE A 37 -2.34 5.24 -2.24
C PHE A 37 -2.50 6.55 -3.00
N GLY A 38 -3.63 7.21 -2.83
CA GLY A 38 -3.95 8.44 -3.55
C GLY A 38 -4.81 9.39 -2.74
N THR A 39 -5.02 10.58 -3.30
CA THR A 39 -5.99 11.57 -2.84
C THR A 39 -6.50 12.31 -4.07
N ALA A 40 -7.74 12.79 -4.02
CA ALA A 40 -8.26 13.70 -5.04
C ALA A 40 -7.34 14.92 -5.19
N ARG A 41 -7.25 15.42 -6.41
CA ARG A 41 -6.44 16.59 -6.77
C ARG A 41 -7.16 17.89 -6.45
#